data_AF-A0A933HEG9-F1
#
_entry.id   AF-A0A933HEG9-F1
#
_cell.length_a   1.000
_cell.length_b   1.000
_cell.length_c   1.000
_cell.angle_alpha   90.00
_cell.angle_beta   90.00
_cell.angle_gamma   90.00
#
_symmetry.space_group_name_H-M   'P 1'
#
loop_
_entity.id
_entity.type
_entity.pdbx_description
1 polymer ?
#
loop_
_entity_poly.entity_id
_entity_poly.type
_entity_poly.pdbx_seq_one_letter_code
_entity_poly.pdbx_strand_id
1 'polypeptide(L)'
;MNLGKISSYFGEGTTLRGSLKFKGVLRFDGDFEGDVITEDTFIVGETGKVKAGLKVGNLYNFGRIVGDVDAGKGVSLHSNSSLEGNVKTPSLVTEEWAFFQGSCAMPFRERPAPQEKQSGGAKTVTASEFTSPLETGSAPEGEISALSFFLPDKKWLMGGGVIFVILALWVIFSGDGGSKEGDVASQAETEQSTQPQQAGVEQQASGAMSAVSEQDIARLKKEIERGAKTAEPYLTLSRIYLDKKGYKDSIQTLEQGVASLPNNEEIRLLLAQILHRTGREKDALKHFVTVAQINPNSPEALNNVAFQKVDGASLNQAGELFRKALDKDPANFRARLGMAIVYSKQEENEKAVNECQNILKEADDYAPAQNRLAWIFAKQGINLPEALKLSEKSLSIFDNIPEYLDTLSEVHYRNGNYEEAVNTIKKAIALVPNDPYYKRQLFKFQRSLKG
;
A
#
# COMPACT_ATOMS: atom_id res chain seq x y z
N MET A 1 -2.96 -0.43 17.12
CA MET A 1 -3.64 -0.71 18.42
C MET A 1 -2.93 -1.87 19.10
N ASN A 2 -2.70 -1.82 20.41
CA ASN A 2 -2.01 -2.89 21.14
C ASN A 2 -2.98 -4.08 21.33
N LEU A 3 -2.99 -5.00 20.38
CA LEU A 3 -3.68 -6.28 20.49
C LEU A 3 -2.83 -7.12 21.45
N GLY A 4 -3.32 -7.31 22.68
CA GLY A 4 -2.59 -8.09 23.69
C GLY A 4 -2.08 -9.42 23.14
N LYS A 5 -0.99 -9.96 23.72
CA LYS A 5 -0.37 -11.23 23.30
C LYS A 5 -1.46 -12.26 22.93
N ILE A 6 -1.42 -12.77 21.70
CA ILE A 6 -2.31 -13.84 21.23
C ILE A 6 -2.14 -15.02 22.19
N SER A 7 -3.17 -15.29 22.99
CA SER A 7 -3.15 -16.34 24.00
C SER A 7 -3.45 -17.71 23.39
N SER A 8 -4.17 -17.74 22.27
CA SER A 8 -4.59 -18.98 21.60
C SER A 8 -4.66 -18.81 20.08
N TYR A 9 -4.06 -19.75 19.33
CA TYR A 9 -4.06 -19.80 17.87
C TYR A 9 -4.61 -21.15 17.39
N PHE A 10 -5.56 -21.11 16.45
CA PHE A 10 -6.03 -22.28 15.71
C PHE A 10 -5.65 -22.11 14.25
N GLY A 11 -4.83 -23.02 13.74
CA GLY A 11 -4.30 -22.95 12.38
C GLY A 11 -5.16 -23.63 11.33
N GLU A 12 -4.72 -23.48 10.08
CA GLU A 12 -5.40 -23.99 8.89
C GLU A 12 -5.63 -25.51 8.95
N GLY A 13 -6.83 -25.94 8.55
CA GLY A 13 -7.28 -27.35 8.64
C GLY A 13 -7.96 -27.72 9.96
N THR A 14 -8.14 -26.77 10.89
CA THR A 14 -8.89 -26.97 12.12
C THR A 14 -10.40 -26.77 11.88
N THR A 15 -11.21 -27.80 12.16
CA THR A 15 -12.68 -27.68 12.19
C THR A 15 -13.17 -27.76 13.63
N LEU A 16 -13.87 -26.74 14.10
CA LEU A 16 -14.45 -26.66 15.45
C LEU A 16 -15.96 -26.46 15.37
N ARG A 17 -16.71 -27.21 16.18
CA ARG A 17 -18.16 -27.07 16.30
C ARG A 17 -18.57 -26.96 17.76
N GLY A 18 -19.36 -25.94 18.10
CA GLY A 18 -19.92 -25.73 19.45
C GLY A 18 -19.76 -24.31 19.99
N SER A 19 -19.86 -24.16 21.31
CA SER A 19 -19.72 -22.85 21.98
C SER A 19 -18.28 -22.66 22.49
N LEU A 20 -17.65 -21.55 22.10
CA LEU A 20 -16.27 -21.21 22.40
C LEU A 20 -16.23 -20.00 23.35
N LYS A 21 -15.73 -20.20 24.57
CA LYS A 21 -15.54 -19.15 25.58
C LYS A 21 -14.07 -19.05 25.98
N PHE A 22 -13.51 -17.85 25.87
CA PHE A 22 -12.09 -17.60 26.19
C PHE A 22 -11.85 -16.18 26.69
N LYS A 23 -10.67 -15.97 27.30
CA LYS A 23 -10.13 -14.67 27.69
C LYS A 23 -8.82 -14.39 26.95
N GLY A 24 -8.56 -13.13 26.64
CA GLY A 24 -7.40 -12.69 25.87
C GLY A 24 -7.65 -12.62 24.36
N VAL A 25 -6.58 -12.69 23.57
CA VAL A 25 -6.66 -12.55 22.11
C VAL A 25 -6.59 -13.93 21.46
N LEU A 26 -7.61 -14.28 20.67
CA LEU A 26 -7.68 -15.57 19.97
C LEU A 26 -7.73 -15.33 18.47
N ARG A 27 -6.79 -15.96 17.76
CA ARG A 27 -6.76 -15.98 16.29
C ARG A 27 -7.21 -17.32 15.76
N PHE A 28 -8.18 -17.30 14.85
CA PHE A 28 -8.80 -18.49 14.26
C PHE A 28 -8.66 -18.48 12.73
N ASP A 29 -7.92 -19.45 12.21
CA ASP A 29 -7.67 -19.70 10.79
C ASP A 29 -8.18 -21.11 10.42
N GLY A 30 -9.49 -21.36 10.50
CA GLY A 30 -10.09 -22.66 10.20
C GLY A 30 -11.60 -22.59 9.91
N ASP A 31 -12.32 -23.71 10.00
CA ASP A 31 -13.79 -23.74 9.88
C ASP A 31 -14.43 -23.81 11.27
N PHE A 32 -15.15 -22.77 11.70
CA PHE A 32 -15.86 -22.73 12.98
C PHE A 32 -17.37 -22.65 12.77
N GLU A 33 -18.13 -23.44 13.52
CA GLU A 33 -19.59 -23.42 13.52
C GLU A 33 -20.15 -23.44 14.96
N GLY A 34 -20.91 -22.43 15.37
CA GLY A 34 -21.51 -22.38 16.71
C GLY A 34 -21.59 -20.97 17.31
N ASP A 35 -21.09 -20.75 18.53
CA ASP A 35 -21.17 -19.45 19.21
C ASP A 35 -19.83 -19.07 19.84
N VAL A 36 -19.44 -17.79 19.74
CA VAL A 36 -18.21 -17.28 20.38
C VAL A 36 -18.58 -16.25 21.43
N ILE A 37 -18.11 -16.44 22.66
CA ILE A 37 -18.39 -15.54 23.79
C ILE A 37 -17.07 -15.09 24.43
N THR A 38 -16.73 -13.82 24.29
CA THR A 38 -15.58 -13.19 24.96
C THR A 38 -15.82 -11.69 25.19
N GLU A 39 -15.14 -11.09 26.15
CA GLU A 39 -15.11 -9.63 26.33
C GLU A 39 -13.83 -9.01 25.71
N ASP A 40 -12.95 -9.86 25.18
CA ASP A 40 -11.64 -9.50 24.66
C ASP A 40 -11.64 -9.52 23.12
N THR A 41 -10.53 -9.91 22.50
CA THR A 41 -10.34 -9.76 21.05
C THR A 41 -10.43 -11.10 20.33
N PHE A 42 -11.28 -11.16 19.31
CA PHE A 42 -11.38 -12.28 18.40
C PHE A 42 -10.89 -11.86 17.02
N ILE A 43 -9.94 -12.61 16.48
CA ILE A 43 -9.32 -12.37 15.17
C ILE A 43 -9.68 -13.55 14.27
N VAL A 44 -10.42 -13.28 13.21
CA VAL A 44 -10.65 -14.25 12.14
C VAL A 44 -9.59 -13.99 11.08
N GLY A 45 -8.64 -14.90 10.92
CA GLY A 45 -7.58 -14.73 9.93
C GLY A 45 -8.07 -15.03 8.50
N GLU A 46 -7.19 -14.83 7.51
CA GLU A 46 -7.56 -14.81 6.07
C GLU A 46 -8.17 -16.11 5.55
N THR A 47 -7.81 -17.25 6.16
CA THR A 47 -8.35 -18.58 5.81
C THR A 47 -9.52 -18.98 6.70
N GLY A 48 -9.85 -18.18 7.72
CA GLY A 48 -10.92 -18.45 8.67
C GLY A 48 -12.32 -18.32 8.06
N LYS A 49 -13.14 -19.36 8.22
CA LYS A 49 -14.58 -19.35 7.94
C LYS A 49 -15.34 -19.60 9.23
N VAL A 50 -16.07 -18.59 9.67
CA VAL A 50 -16.78 -18.59 10.94
C VAL A 50 -18.27 -18.47 10.66
N LYS A 51 -19.02 -19.52 10.98
CA LYS A 51 -20.49 -19.53 10.96
C LYS A 51 -21.01 -19.52 12.37
N ALA A 52 -21.13 -18.35 12.98
CA ALA A 52 -21.42 -18.25 14.41
C ALA A 52 -22.04 -16.95 14.86
N GLY A 53 -22.79 -17.00 15.96
CA GLY A 53 -23.12 -15.83 16.75
C GLY A 53 -21.90 -15.35 17.53
N LEU A 54 -21.46 -14.13 17.29
CA LEU A 54 -20.25 -13.56 17.90
C LEU A 54 -20.63 -12.54 18.97
N LYS A 55 -20.33 -12.83 20.22
CA LYS A 55 -20.41 -11.85 21.33
C LYS A 55 -19.00 -11.58 21.82
N VAL A 56 -18.39 -10.50 21.33
CA VAL A 56 -16.95 -10.23 21.47
C VAL A 56 -16.69 -8.81 22.00
N GLY A 57 -15.49 -8.53 22.50
CA GLY A 57 -15.08 -7.16 22.81
C GLY A 57 -14.69 -6.41 21.55
N ASN A 58 -13.60 -6.86 20.92
CA ASN A 58 -13.13 -6.40 19.61
C ASN A 58 -13.18 -7.55 18.59
N LEU A 59 -13.65 -7.25 17.38
CA LEU A 59 -13.59 -8.17 16.25
C LEU A 59 -12.63 -7.63 15.18
N TYR A 60 -11.67 -8.44 14.76
CA TYR A 60 -10.86 -8.19 13.56
C TYR A 60 -11.14 -9.29 12.55
N ASN A 61 -11.72 -8.92 11.42
CA ASN A 61 -12.05 -9.87 10.37
C ASN A 61 -11.10 -9.69 9.19
N PHE A 62 -10.33 -10.73 8.89
CA PHE A 62 -9.55 -10.89 7.67
C PHE A 62 -10.13 -12.03 6.78
N GLY A 63 -11.05 -12.83 7.32
CA GLY A 63 -11.64 -14.00 6.67
C GLY A 63 -13.12 -13.83 6.35
N ARG A 64 -13.89 -14.92 6.48
CA ARG A 64 -15.35 -14.93 6.22
C ARG A 64 -16.13 -15.21 7.50
N ILE A 65 -17.06 -14.33 7.81
CA ILE A 65 -17.99 -14.46 8.94
C ILE A 65 -19.41 -14.48 8.39
N VAL A 66 -20.20 -15.46 8.83
CA VAL A 66 -21.65 -15.55 8.59
C VAL A 66 -22.35 -15.71 9.94
N GLY A 67 -23.08 -14.69 10.38
CA GLY A 67 -23.76 -14.66 11.67
C GLY A 67 -23.78 -13.27 12.29
N ASP A 68 -24.63 -13.11 13.31
CA ASP A 68 -24.77 -11.83 14.00
C ASP A 68 -23.59 -11.56 14.94
N VAL A 69 -23.14 -10.30 14.98
CA VAL A 69 -22.00 -9.84 15.76
C VAL A 69 -22.43 -8.76 16.75
N ASP A 70 -22.24 -9.02 18.04
CA ASP A 70 -22.36 -8.06 19.13
C ASP A 70 -20.96 -7.78 19.70
N ALA A 71 -20.36 -6.66 19.26
CA ALA A 71 -19.02 -6.25 19.63
C ALA A 71 -19.04 -5.04 20.56
N GLY A 72 -18.61 -5.23 21.81
CA GLY A 72 -18.72 -4.22 22.87
C GLY A 72 -17.81 -2.99 22.73
N LYS A 73 -16.74 -3.06 21.93
CA LYS A 73 -15.74 -2.00 21.74
C LYS A 73 -15.60 -1.59 20.26
N GLY A 74 -15.42 -2.55 19.36
CA GLY A 74 -15.28 -2.22 17.94
C GLY A 74 -15.20 -3.43 17.02
N VAL A 75 -15.54 -3.21 15.75
CA VAL A 75 -15.38 -4.17 14.66
C VAL A 75 -14.51 -3.54 13.57
N SER A 76 -13.48 -4.25 13.14
CA SER A 76 -12.63 -3.87 12.02
C SER A 76 -12.71 -4.95 10.94
N LEU A 77 -13.15 -4.54 9.76
CA LEU A 77 -13.20 -5.38 8.56
C LEU A 77 -12.02 -4.97 7.68
N HIS A 78 -11.08 -5.88 7.48
CA HIS A 78 -9.89 -5.64 6.68
C HIS A 78 -10.12 -5.99 5.21
N SER A 79 -9.16 -5.59 4.37
CA SER A 79 -9.13 -5.81 2.93
C SER A 79 -9.36 -7.28 2.59
N ASN A 80 -10.38 -7.57 1.76
CA ASN A 80 -10.84 -8.92 1.36
C ASN A 80 -11.57 -9.76 2.44
N SER A 81 -11.96 -9.15 3.56
CA SER A 81 -12.81 -9.80 4.54
C SER A 81 -14.29 -9.74 4.13
N SER A 82 -15.09 -10.73 4.55
CA SER A 82 -16.52 -10.80 4.27
C SER A 82 -17.28 -11.01 5.57
N LEU A 83 -18.27 -10.18 5.85
CA LEU A 83 -19.17 -10.32 6.99
C LEU A 83 -20.63 -10.25 6.50
N GLU A 84 -21.34 -11.36 6.64
CA GLU A 84 -22.77 -11.48 6.35
C GLU A 84 -23.54 -11.68 7.68
N GLY A 85 -24.31 -10.68 8.10
CA GLY A 85 -25.03 -10.71 9.39
C GLY A 85 -25.19 -9.32 10.02
N ASN A 86 -26.01 -9.20 11.06
CA ASN A 86 -26.21 -7.92 11.73
C ASN A 86 -25.06 -7.62 12.68
N VAL A 87 -24.57 -6.37 12.67
CA VAL A 87 -23.45 -5.93 13.52
C VAL A 87 -23.93 -4.87 14.49
N LYS A 88 -23.77 -5.12 15.79
CA LYS A 88 -23.98 -4.15 16.86
C LYS A 88 -22.63 -3.79 17.46
N THR A 89 -22.20 -2.55 17.28
CA THR A 89 -20.89 -2.10 17.79
C THR A 89 -20.82 -0.59 17.90
N PRO A 90 -20.13 0.01 18.89
CA PRO A 90 -19.99 1.46 18.98
C PRO A 90 -18.97 2.03 17.97
N SER A 91 -18.15 1.20 17.31
CA SER A 91 -17.19 1.63 16.30
C SER A 91 -17.02 0.56 15.21
N LEU A 92 -17.30 0.89 13.95
CA LEU A 92 -17.10 0.02 12.80
C LEU A 92 -16.09 0.67 11.85
N VAL A 93 -15.01 -0.03 11.55
CA VAL A 93 -14.00 0.37 10.57
C VAL A 93 -14.00 -0.64 9.44
N THR A 94 -14.12 -0.17 8.21
CA THR A 94 -14.11 -1.01 7.00
C THR A 94 -13.03 -0.51 6.06
N GLU A 95 -12.06 -1.35 5.77
CA GLU A 95 -11.06 -1.08 4.74
C GLU A 95 -11.69 -1.22 3.34
N GLU A 96 -11.00 -0.67 2.33
CA GLU A 96 -11.39 -0.88 0.94
C GLU A 96 -11.45 -2.37 0.62
N TRP A 97 -12.47 -2.77 -0.14
CA TRP A 97 -12.70 -4.17 -0.55
C TRP A 97 -13.10 -5.13 0.60
N ALA A 98 -13.43 -4.61 1.78
CA ALA A 98 -14.15 -5.38 2.79
C ALA A 98 -15.65 -5.47 2.44
N PHE A 99 -16.19 -6.68 2.40
CA PHE A 99 -17.61 -6.92 2.11
C PHE A 99 -18.41 -7.01 3.40
N PHE A 100 -19.38 -6.11 3.57
CA PHE A 100 -20.31 -6.12 4.69
C PHE A 100 -21.76 -6.15 4.17
N GLN A 101 -22.51 -7.18 4.56
CA GLN A 101 -23.93 -7.32 4.22
C GLN A 101 -24.75 -7.59 5.48
N GLY A 102 -25.51 -6.59 5.92
CA GLY A 102 -26.39 -6.68 7.07
C GLY A 102 -26.76 -5.32 7.64
N SER A 103 -27.47 -5.31 8.76
CA SER A 103 -27.79 -4.06 9.47
C SER A 103 -26.69 -3.74 10.48
N CYS A 104 -26.26 -2.47 10.55
CA CYS A 104 -25.35 -2.00 11.58
C CYS A 104 -26.08 -1.10 12.59
N ALA A 105 -25.97 -1.42 13.88
CA ALA A 105 -26.50 -0.61 14.98
C ALA A 105 -25.35 -0.09 15.86
N MET A 106 -25.19 1.24 15.91
CA MET A 106 -24.16 1.90 16.71
C MET A 106 -24.78 2.55 17.96
N PRO A 107 -24.72 1.90 19.14
CA PRO A 107 -25.15 2.52 20.38
C PRO A 107 -24.15 3.62 20.77
N PHE A 108 -24.63 4.86 20.86
CA PHE A 108 -23.82 6.02 21.26
C PHE A 108 -23.16 5.80 22.62
N ARG A 109 -21.84 5.99 22.69
CA ARG A 109 -21.05 6.04 23.92
C ARG A 109 -20.18 7.28 23.89
N GLU A 110 -20.17 8.05 24.99
CA GLU A 110 -19.38 9.27 25.12
C GLU A 110 -17.89 9.01 24.89
N ARG A 111 -17.25 9.89 24.10
CA ARG A 111 -15.83 9.82 23.76
C ARG A 111 -15.01 10.16 25.03
N PRO A 112 -14.13 9.28 25.53
CA PRO A 112 -13.26 9.64 26.65
C PRO A 112 -12.28 10.73 26.23
N ALA A 113 -12.15 11.78 27.05
CA ALA A 113 -11.33 12.96 26.77
C ALA A 113 -9.84 12.59 26.59
N PRO A 114 -9.08 13.32 25.76
CA PRO A 114 -7.64 13.11 25.62
C PRO A 114 -6.93 13.34 26.95
N GLN A 115 -6.17 12.36 27.44
CA GLN A 115 -5.37 12.53 28.65
C GLN A 115 -4.12 13.36 28.34
N GLU A 116 -4.01 14.54 28.97
CA GLU A 116 -2.81 15.38 28.99
C GLU A 116 -1.63 14.61 29.60
N LYS A 117 -0.52 14.53 28.87
CA LYS A 117 0.77 14.07 29.41
C LYS A 117 1.26 15.12 30.42
N GLN A 118 1.38 14.72 31.69
CA GLN A 118 2.04 15.51 32.71
C GLN A 118 3.51 15.76 32.33
N SER A 119 3.83 17.00 31.99
CA SER A 119 5.20 17.50 31.96
C SER A 119 5.70 17.68 33.39
N GLY A 120 6.71 16.91 33.78
CA GLY A 120 7.43 17.14 35.02
C GLY A 120 8.22 18.46 34.96
N GLY A 121 8.02 19.27 36.00
CA GLY A 121 9.04 20.14 36.60
C GLY A 121 9.65 21.25 35.75
N ALA A 122 9.04 22.44 35.78
CA ALA A 122 9.80 23.69 35.69
C ALA A 122 9.20 24.71 36.66
N LYS A 123 10.10 25.27 37.48
CA LYS A 123 9.83 26.17 38.60
C LYS A 123 9.04 27.40 38.17
N THR A 124 8.11 27.78 39.04
CA THR A 124 7.45 29.07 39.15
C THR A 124 8.46 30.22 39.07
N VAL A 125 8.28 31.10 38.08
CA VAL A 125 8.71 32.50 38.16
C VAL A 125 7.50 33.35 37.79
N THR A 126 7.15 34.22 38.73
CA THR A 126 6.01 35.12 38.76
C THR A 126 6.08 36.19 37.66
N ALA A 127 4.92 36.49 37.07
CA ALA A 127 4.74 37.62 36.16
C ALA A 127 4.52 38.91 36.95
N SER A 128 5.45 39.86 36.81
CA SER A 128 5.14 41.29 36.80
C SER A 128 6.42 42.07 36.49
N GLU A 129 6.46 42.74 35.34
CA GLU A 129 6.77 44.17 35.21
C GLU A 129 7.20 44.51 33.78
N PHE A 130 6.89 45.76 33.40
CA PHE A 130 7.35 46.54 32.25
C PHE A 130 6.57 46.46 30.92
N THR A 131 5.50 47.26 30.91
CA THR A 131 5.21 48.38 29.99
C THR A 131 6.01 48.52 28.68
N SER A 132 5.26 48.76 27.60
CA SER A 132 5.64 49.18 26.24
C SER A 132 6.47 50.50 26.20
N PRO A 133 7.13 50.88 25.07
CA PRO A 133 6.42 51.30 23.85
C PRO A 133 7.06 50.88 22.50
N LEU A 134 6.25 51.04 21.44
CA LEU A 134 6.67 51.01 20.03
C LEU A 134 7.74 52.08 19.75
N GLU A 135 8.79 51.69 19.01
CA GLU A 135 9.57 52.62 18.19
C GLU A 135 9.60 52.11 16.74
N THR A 136 9.18 53.00 15.84
CA THR A 136 9.35 52.94 14.40
C THR A 136 10.80 53.26 14.02
N GLY A 137 11.44 52.46 13.18
CA GLY A 137 12.76 52.75 12.64
C GLY A 137 13.02 52.02 11.32
N SER A 138 13.26 52.81 10.28
CA SER A 138 13.45 52.51 8.87
C SER A 138 14.58 51.53 8.50
N ALA A 139 14.45 50.96 7.29
CA ALA A 139 15.47 50.24 6.53
C ALA A 139 16.82 50.98 6.43
N PRO A 140 17.87 50.26 5.98
CA PRO A 140 18.48 50.70 4.73
C PRO A 140 18.76 49.58 3.72
N GLU A 141 18.76 50.01 2.47
CA GLU A 141 19.19 49.36 1.24
C GLU A 141 20.72 49.19 1.16
N GLY A 142 21.16 48.35 0.21
CA GLY A 142 22.53 48.29 -0.32
C GLY A 142 23.29 47.03 0.13
N GLU A 143 24.00 46.28 -0.69
CA GLU A 143 24.42 46.44 -2.09
C GLU A 143 24.77 45.07 -2.69
N ILE A 144 24.78 45.08 -4.01
CA ILE A 144 25.13 44.04 -4.97
C ILE A 144 26.64 43.70 -4.86
N SER A 145 27.00 42.43 -5.00
CA SER A 145 28.26 42.09 -5.68
C SER A 145 28.23 40.71 -6.31
N ALA A 146 28.37 40.74 -7.63
CA ALA A 146 28.70 39.61 -8.49
C ALA A 146 30.08 39.05 -8.15
N LEU A 147 30.21 37.73 -8.22
CA LEU A 147 31.50 37.05 -8.35
C LEU A 147 31.35 35.97 -9.42
N SER A 148 31.59 36.42 -10.65
CA SER A 148 32.07 35.60 -11.75
C SER A 148 33.53 35.21 -11.53
N PHE A 149 33.94 34.13 -12.22
CA PHE A 149 35.31 33.70 -12.50
C PHE A 149 35.96 32.75 -11.48
N PHE A 150 36.10 31.48 -11.86
CA PHE A 150 37.41 30.85 -12.15
C PHE A 150 37.20 29.45 -12.76
N LEU A 151 37.46 29.34 -14.06
CA LEU A 151 37.83 28.10 -14.77
C LEU A 151 39.34 27.90 -14.63
N PRO A 152 39.84 26.66 -14.77
CA PRO A 152 41.03 26.48 -15.60
C PRO A 152 40.92 25.34 -16.63
N ASP A 153 41.14 25.75 -17.87
CA ASP A 153 41.80 25.12 -19.01
C ASP A 153 41.95 23.59 -19.20
N LYS A 154 41.25 23.14 -20.25
CA LYS A 154 41.66 22.32 -21.42
C LYS A 154 43.04 21.61 -21.40
N LYS A 155 43.00 20.30 -21.67
CA LYS A 155 43.82 19.64 -22.70
C LYS A 155 42.99 18.67 -23.55
N TRP A 156 43.16 18.81 -24.85
CA TRP A 156 42.58 18.03 -25.95
C TRP A 156 43.24 16.64 -26.09
N LEU A 157 42.47 15.64 -26.52
CA LEU A 157 42.89 14.63 -27.49
C LEU A 157 41.65 14.00 -28.17
N MET A 158 41.70 13.99 -29.50
CA MET A 158 40.65 13.59 -30.44
C MET A 158 40.43 12.07 -30.52
N GLY A 159 39.23 11.68 -30.98
CA GLY A 159 39.02 10.40 -31.68
C GLY A 159 37.58 10.10 -32.09
N GLY A 160 37.17 10.54 -33.29
CA GLY A 160 36.05 10.03 -34.10
C GLY A 160 34.63 10.41 -33.62
N GLY A 161 33.85 11.25 -34.31
CA GLY A 161 33.34 11.06 -35.67
C GLY A 161 32.17 10.07 -35.61
N VAL A 162 30.89 10.50 -35.60
CA VAL A 162 30.11 10.83 -36.81
C VAL A 162 29.10 11.95 -36.53
N ILE A 163 29.07 12.92 -37.45
CA ILE A 163 28.13 14.04 -37.60
C ILE A 163 27.10 13.62 -38.69
N PHE A 164 25.80 13.91 -38.58
CA PHE A 164 24.99 14.88 -39.39
C PHE A 164 23.54 14.34 -39.37
N VAL A 165 22.42 15.09 -39.38
CA VAL A 165 22.13 16.52 -39.23
C VAL A 165 20.61 16.69 -39.08
N ILE A 166 20.22 17.79 -38.44
CA ILE A 166 18.87 18.35 -38.25
C ILE A 166 18.29 18.86 -39.58
N LEU A 167 16.96 18.90 -39.75
CA LEU A 167 16.29 20.09 -40.30
C LEU A 167 14.75 20.03 -40.16
N ALA A 168 14.25 21.02 -39.41
CA ALA A 168 12.91 21.59 -39.51
C ALA A 168 12.92 22.76 -40.52
N LEU A 169 11.77 23.07 -41.12
CA LEU A 169 11.33 24.35 -41.75
C LEU A 169 10.08 23.98 -42.59
N TRP A 170 9.07 24.81 -42.88
CA TRP A 170 8.43 26.00 -42.33
C TRP A 170 7.23 26.26 -43.27
N VAL A 171 6.25 27.02 -42.79
CA VAL A 171 5.03 27.46 -43.49
C VAL A 171 5.33 28.48 -44.62
N ILE A 172 4.48 28.56 -45.67
CA ILE A 172 3.94 29.81 -46.31
C ILE A 172 2.94 29.51 -47.48
N PHE A 173 1.75 30.11 -47.35
CA PHE A 173 0.76 30.69 -48.31
C PHE A 173 0.60 30.23 -49.78
N SER A 174 -0.67 30.03 -50.18
CA SER A 174 -1.49 30.86 -51.13
C SER A 174 -2.84 30.16 -51.38
N GLY A 175 -4.00 30.77 -51.09
CA GLY A 175 -4.87 31.52 -52.04
C GLY A 175 -5.84 30.55 -52.77
N ASP A 176 -7.14 30.74 -52.96
CA ASP A 176 -7.99 31.93 -53.03
C ASP A 176 -9.47 31.48 -53.22
N GLY A 177 -10.42 32.35 -52.85
CA GLY A 177 -11.81 32.44 -53.35
C GLY A 177 -12.88 31.54 -52.70
N GLY A 178 -13.96 32.04 -52.08
CA GLY A 178 -14.51 33.39 -51.96
C GLY A 178 -16.05 33.36 -52.09
N SER A 179 -16.73 34.27 -51.39
CA SER A 179 -18.16 34.71 -51.50
C SER A 179 -19.27 33.81 -50.90
N LYS A 180 -20.31 34.28 -50.18
CA LYS A 180 -20.86 35.61 -49.81
C LYS A 180 -21.90 35.39 -48.67
N GLU A 181 -21.84 36.16 -47.58
CA GLU A 181 -22.80 37.23 -47.15
C GLU A 181 -24.29 36.86 -47.03
N GLY A 182 -24.91 37.22 -45.89
CA GLY A 182 -26.37 37.42 -45.81
C GLY A 182 -27.01 37.28 -44.43
N ASP A 183 -27.24 38.41 -43.79
CA ASP A 183 -27.82 38.68 -42.46
C ASP A 183 -29.34 38.40 -42.25
N VAL A 184 -29.69 38.13 -40.98
CA VAL A 184 -30.85 38.63 -40.18
C VAL A 184 -32.26 37.98 -40.24
N ALA A 185 -32.75 37.69 -39.01
CA ALA A 185 -34.14 37.62 -38.51
C ALA A 185 -35.06 36.49 -39.01
N SER A 186 -36.04 35.95 -38.29
CA SER A 186 -36.54 35.99 -36.91
C SER A 186 -37.80 35.11 -36.90
N GLN A 187 -38.10 34.44 -35.77
CA GLN A 187 -39.42 33.82 -35.44
C GLN A 187 -39.83 32.61 -36.30
N ALA A 188 -40.61 31.62 -35.86
CA ALA A 188 -41.06 31.07 -34.57
C ALA A 188 -41.91 29.83 -34.94
N GLU A 189 -41.93 28.82 -34.06
CA GLU A 189 -42.94 27.73 -33.95
C GLU A 189 -42.94 26.64 -35.06
N THR A 190 -43.08 25.32 -34.81
CA THR A 190 -43.58 24.58 -33.64
C THR A 190 -43.06 23.11 -33.64
N GLU A 191 -42.82 22.62 -32.43
CA GLU A 191 -43.03 21.23 -31.92
C GLU A 191 -42.11 20.02 -32.24
N GLN A 192 -41.58 19.50 -31.12
CA GLN A 192 -41.38 18.09 -30.73
C GLN A 192 -40.28 17.26 -31.40
N SER A 193 -39.18 17.03 -30.67
CA SER A 193 -38.77 15.69 -30.20
C SER A 193 -37.40 15.70 -29.51
N THR A 194 -37.37 15.23 -28.25
CA THR A 194 -36.27 14.54 -27.57
C THR A 194 -34.83 15.11 -27.64
N GLN A 195 -34.40 15.77 -26.58
CA GLN A 195 -32.99 15.72 -26.14
C GLN A 195 -32.66 14.31 -25.60
N PRO A 196 -31.38 13.89 -25.67
CA PRO A 196 -30.69 13.67 -24.40
C PRO A 196 -29.31 14.33 -24.30
N GLN A 197 -29.09 14.92 -23.12
CA GLN A 197 -27.83 15.40 -22.59
C GLN A 197 -26.75 14.31 -22.56
N GLN A 198 -25.59 14.58 -23.14
CA GLN A 198 -24.33 13.93 -22.79
C GLN A 198 -23.70 14.67 -21.61
N ALA A 199 -24.09 14.29 -20.40
CA ALA A 199 -23.38 14.58 -19.17
C ALA A 199 -23.81 13.52 -18.13
N GLY A 200 -22.91 12.60 -17.80
CA GLY A 200 -23.13 11.58 -16.77
C GLY A 200 -23.04 10.14 -17.28
N VAL A 201 -21.82 9.61 -17.39
CA VAL A 201 -21.58 8.16 -17.53
C VAL A 201 -20.75 7.59 -16.36
N GLU A 202 -20.24 8.42 -15.44
CA GLU A 202 -19.33 7.95 -14.37
C GLU A 202 -19.96 7.68 -13.00
N GLN A 203 -21.29 7.67 -12.87
CA GLN A 203 -21.94 7.50 -11.55
C GLN A 203 -23.04 6.44 -11.45
N GLN A 204 -23.08 5.47 -12.37
CA GLN A 204 -24.03 4.35 -12.29
C GLN A 204 -23.40 2.94 -12.27
N ALA A 205 -22.08 2.80 -12.31
CA ALA A 205 -21.43 1.48 -12.20
C ALA A 205 -21.21 0.99 -10.75
N SER A 206 -21.51 1.82 -9.73
CA SER A 206 -21.23 1.50 -8.31
C SER A 206 -22.42 0.86 -7.56
N GLY A 207 -23.57 0.62 -8.21
CA GLY A 207 -24.82 0.25 -7.52
C GLY A 207 -25.46 -1.08 -7.94
N ALA A 208 -24.89 -1.84 -8.87
CA ALA A 208 -25.55 -3.00 -9.46
C ALA A 208 -24.60 -4.20 -9.68
N MET A 209 -23.87 -4.61 -8.64
CA MET A 209 -23.16 -5.90 -8.64
C MET A 209 -23.86 -6.90 -7.73
N SER A 210 -25.19 -6.87 -7.75
CA SER A 210 -26.06 -7.88 -7.15
C SER A 210 -26.22 -9.05 -8.12
N ALA A 211 -25.60 -10.19 -7.80
CA ALA A 211 -25.67 -11.48 -8.52
C ALA A 211 -25.12 -11.46 -9.95
N VAL A 212 -23.79 -11.57 -10.09
CA VAL A 212 -23.18 -12.03 -11.36
C VAL A 212 -23.76 -13.41 -11.68
N SER A 213 -24.55 -13.49 -12.74
CA SER A 213 -25.23 -14.73 -13.11
C SER A 213 -24.24 -15.69 -13.77
N GLU A 214 -24.42 -17.01 -13.58
CA GLU A 214 -23.69 -18.03 -14.36
C GLU A 214 -23.87 -17.83 -15.88
N GLN A 215 -24.95 -17.15 -16.29
CA GLN A 215 -25.20 -16.78 -17.68
C GLN A 215 -24.23 -15.70 -18.19
N ASP A 216 -23.81 -14.74 -17.35
CA ASP A 216 -22.82 -13.73 -17.73
C ASP A 216 -21.45 -14.34 -17.95
N ILE A 217 -21.04 -15.28 -17.09
CA ILE A 217 -19.79 -16.04 -17.25
C ILE A 217 -19.83 -16.83 -18.57
N ALA A 218 -20.95 -17.53 -18.83
CA ALA A 218 -21.10 -18.29 -20.07
C ALA A 218 -21.08 -17.39 -21.32
N ARG A 219 -21.69 -16.20 -21.25
CA ARG A 219 -21.66 -15.20 -22.33
C ARG A 219 -20.23 -14.72 -22.61
N LEU A 220 -19.50 -14.33 -21.57
CA LEU A 220 -18.12 -13.83 -21.68
C LEU A 220 -17.18 -14.92 -22.22
N LYS A 221 -17.30 -16.16 -21.74
CA LYS A 221 -16.53 -17.30 -22.28
C LYS A 221 -16.77 -17.50 -23.77
N LYS A 222 -18.04 -17.49 -24.19
CA LYS A 222 -18.40 -17.67 -25.60
C LYS A 222 -17.88 -16.54 -26.48
N GLU A 223 -17.82 -15.33 -25.95
CA GLU A 223 -17.25 -14.17 -26.65
C GLU A 223 -15.73 -14.31 -26.82
N ILE A 224 -15.03 -14.72 -25.76
CA ILE A 224 -13.60 -15.01 -25.81
C ILE A 224 -13.29 -16.15 -26.81
N GLU A 225 -14.06 -17.24 -26.77
CA GLU A 225 -13.94 -18.38 -27.70
C GLU A 225 -14.14 -17.98 -29.18
N ARG A 226 -14.95 -16.94 -29.44
CA ARG A 226 -15.16 -16.39 -30.79
C ARG A 226 -14.07 -15.41 -31.22
N GLY A 227 -13.05 -15.18 -30.39
CA GLY A 227 -11.97 -14.24 -30.67
C GLY A 227 -12.33 -12.81 -30.29
N ALA A 228 -12.62 -12.58 -29.01
CA ALA A 228 -12.87 -11.24 -28.47
C ALA A 228 -11.73 -10.28 -28.85
N LYS A 229 -12.08 -9.16 -29.50
CA LYS A 229 -11.14 -8.14 -29.99
C LYS A 229 -10.93 -6.98 -29.02
N THR A 230 -11.69 -6.95 -27.93
CA THR A 230 -11.63 -5.93 -26.89
C THR A 230 -11.11 -6.55 -25.59
N ALA A 231 -10.57 -5.72 -24.70
CA ALA A 231 -10.06 -6.18 -23.42
C ALA A 231 -11.15 -6.49 -22.40
N GLU A 232 -12.30 -5.84 -22.53
CA GLU A 232 -13.41 -5.90 -21.59
C GLU A 232 -13.83 -7.34 -21.25
N PRO A 233 -14.00 -8.29 -22.20
CA PRO A 233 -14.46 -9.63 -21.85
C PRO A 233 -13.46 -10.39 -20.96
N TYR A 234 -12.16 -10.22 -21.22
CA TYR A 234 -11.09 -10.83 -20.43
C TYR A 234 -10.99 -10.20 -19.04
N LEU A 235 -11.05 -8.87 -18.95
CA LEU A 235 -10.95 -8.12 -17.70
C LEU A 235 -12.17 -8.38 -16.79
N THR A 236 -13.37 -8.34 -17.36
CA THR A 236 -14.62 -8.57 -16.63
C THR A 236 -14.70 -10.01 -16.14
N LEU A 237 -14.41 -10.99 -17.01
CA LEU A 237 -14.39 -12.40 -16.60
C LEU A 237 -13.31 -12.66 -15.54
N SER A 238 -12.14 -12.05 -15.68
CA SER A 238 -11.08 -12.13 -14.67
C SER A 238 -11.52 -11.54 -13.33
N ARG A 239 -12.15 -10.36 -13.30
CA ARG A 239 -12.67 -9.73 -12.07
C ARG A 239 -13.73 -10.62 -11.41
N ILE A 240 -14.65 -11.20 -12.18
CA ILE A 240 -15.62 -12.18 -11.67
C ILE A 240 -14.91 -13.39 -11.05
N TYR A 241 -13.85 -13.89 -11.67
CA TYR A 241 -13.06 -14.99 -11.10
C TYR A 241 -12.31 -14.59 -9.84
N LEU A 242 -11.78 -13.37 -9.77
CA LEU A 242 -11.16 -12.84 -8.54
C LEU A 242 -12.17 -12.73 -7.40
N ASP A 243 -13.39 -12.25 -7.67
CA ASP A 243 -14.47 -12.18 -6.68
C ASP A 243 -14.84 -13.58 -6.16
N LYS A 244 -14.78 -14.59 -7.04
CA LYS A 244 -14.98 -16.00 -6.69
C LYS A 244 -13.72 -16.66 -6.09
N LYS A 245 -12.64 -15.92 -5.82
CA LYS A 245 -11.32 -16.41 -5.37
C LYS A 245 -10.67 -17.45 -6.29
N GLY A 246 -11.08 -17.49 -7.56
CA GLY A 246 -10.55 -18.36 -8.61
C GLY A 246 -9.31 -17.78 -9.28
N TYR A 247 -8.20 -17.64 -8.55
CA TYR A 247 -6.95 -17.06 -9.10
C TYR A 247 -6.45 -17.81 -10.35
N LYS A 248 -6.60 -19.13 -10.38
CA LYS A 248 -6.19 -19.95 -11.52
C LYS A 248 -7.00 -19.61 -12.78
N ASP A 249 -8.32 -19.52 -12.66
CA ASP A 249 -9.21 -19.23 -13.79
C ASP A 249 -9.04 -17.78 -14.28
N SER A 250 -8.82 -16.84 -13.35
CA SER A 250 -8.47 -15.45 -13.64
C SER A 250 -7.15 -15.35 -14.41
N ILE A 251 -6.08 -16.01 -13.94
CA ILE A 251 -4.79 -16.05 -14.63
C ILE A 251 -4.96 -16.64 -16.04
N GLN A 252 -5.64 -17.77 -16.18
CA GLN A 252 -5.86 -18.41 -17.48
C GLN A 252 -6.62 -17.50 -18.45
N THR A 253 -7.66 -16.81 -17.97
CA THR A 253 -8.46 -15.87 -18.75
C THR A 253 -7.60 -14.70 -19.24
N LEU A 254 -6.76 -14.15 -18.37
CA LEU A 254 -5.88 -13.03 -18.73
C LEU A 254 -4.73 -13.48 -19.64
N GLU A 255 -4.20 -14.69 -19.47
CA GLU A 255 -3.21 -15.28 -20.39
C GLU A 255 -3.79 -15.40 -21.81
N GLN A 256 -5.06 -15.82 -21.95
CA GLN A 256 -5.78 -15.78 -23.23
C GLN A 256 -5.92 -14.33 -23.75
N GLY A 257 -6.24 -13.39 -22.87
CA GLY A 257 -6.33 -11.96 -23.21
C GLY A 257 -5.00 -11.41 -23.73
N VAL A 258 -3.88 -11.76 -23.11
CA VAL A 258 -2.54 -11.36 -23.57
C VAL A 258 -2.18 -12.02 -24.91
N ALA A 259 -2.60 -13.26 -25.15
CA ALA A 259 -2.39 -13.92 -26.43
C ALA A 259 -3.17 -13.25 -27.57
N SER A 260 -4.42 -12.83 -27.32
CA SER A 260 -5.27 -12.15 -28.29
C SER A 260 -4.91 -10.67 -28.48
N LEU A 261 -4.54 -9.98 -27.39
CA LEU A 261 -4.29 -8.55 -27.33
C LEU A 261 -2.91 -8.27 -26.71
N PRO A 262 -1.81 -8.60 -27.42
CA PRO A 262 -0.47 -8.59 -26.84
C PRO A 262 0.03 -7.20 -26.45
N ASN A 263 -0.58 -6.10 -26.89
CA ASN A 263 -0.17 -4.75 -26.49
C ASN A 263 -1.19 -4.07 -25.56
N ASN A 264 -2.21 -4.80 -25.09
CA ASN A 264 -3.16 -4.21 -24.15
C ASN A 264 -2.53 -4.12 -22.75
N GLU A 265 -2.38 -2.88 -22.28
CA GLU A 265 -1.75 -2.56 -21.01
C GLU A 265 -2.53 -3.13 -19.82
N GLU A 266 -3.85 -2.92 -19.79
CA GLU A 266 -4.69 -3.22 -18.63
C GLU A 266 -4.73 -4.73 -18.34
N ILE A 267 -4.85 -5.58 -19.37
CA ILE A 267 -4.80 -7.04 -19.22
C ILE A 267 -3.44 -7.48 -18.66
N ARG A 268 -2.34 -6.93 -19.20
CA ARG A 268 -0.99 -7.29 -18.76
C ARG A 268 -0.73 -6.84 -17.33
N LEU A 269 -1.19 -5.65 -16.97
CA LEU A 269 -1.03 -5.10 -15.63
C LEU A 269 -1.81 -5.93 -14.61
N LEU A 270 -3.07 -6.25 -14.89
CA LEU A 270 -3.88 -7.09 -14.01
C LEU A 270 -3.28 -8.50 -13.87
N LEU A 271 -2.81 -9.10 -14.96
CA LEU A 271 -2.13 -10.40 -14.92
C LEU A 271 -0.86 -10.33 -14.06
N ALA A 272 -0.03 -9.29 -14.25
CA ALA A 272 1.18 -9.09 -13.46
C ALA A 272 0.88 -8.98 -11.96
N GLN A 273 -0.16 -8.23 -11.59
CA GLN A 273 -0.59 -8.06 -10.21
C GLN A 273 -1.05 -9.38 -9.57
N ILE A 274 -1.81 -10.18 -10.29
CA ILE A 274 -2.29 -11.48 -9.78
C ILE A 274 -1.13 -12.47 -9.67
N LEU A 275 -0.23 -12.50 -10.66
CA LEU A 275 0.98 -13.31 -10.61
C LEU A 275 1.86 -12.92 -9.40
N HIS A 276 2.02 -11.63 -9.13
CA HIS A 276 2.74 -11.12 -7.96
C HIS A 276 2.09 -11.60 -6.66
N ARG A 277 0.76 -11.43 -6.54
CA ARG A 277 -0.02 -11.85 -5.37
C ARG A 277 0.02 -13.36 -5.12
N THR A 278 0.16 -14.16 -6.18
CA THR A 278 0.22 -15.62 -6.10
C THR A 278 1.64 -16.17 -5.97
N GLY A 279 2.64 -15.31 -5.74
CA GLY A 279 4.04 -15.70 -5.56
C GLY A 279 4.77 -16.07 -6.85
N ARG A 280 4.16 -15.89 -8.03
CA ARG A 280 4.78 -16.11 -9.34
C ARG A 280 5.60 -14.90 -9.78
N GLU A 281 6.54 -14.48 -8.94
CA GLU A 281 7.26 -13.21 -9.07
C GLU A 281 8.01 -13.06 -10.41
N LYS A 282 8.64 -14.14 -10.87
CA LYS A 282 9.40 -14.13 -12.14
C LYS A 282 8.50 -13.89 -13.35
N ASP A 283 7.26 -14.39 -13.32
CA ASP A 283 6.32 -14.20 -14.41
C ASP A 283 5.67 -12.82 -14.33
N ALA A 284 5.29 -12.39 -13.13
CA ALA A 284 4.81 -11.04 -12.87
C ALA A 284 5.78 -9.97 -13.42
N LEU A 285 7.08 -10.14 -13.17
CA LEU A 285 8.11 -9.22 -13.63
C LEU A 285 8.17 -9.10 -15.16
N LYS A 286 8.04 -10.20 -15.90
CA LYS A 286 8.02 -10.15 -17.38
C LYS A 286 6.88 -9.26 -17.88
N HIS A 287 5.71 -9.39 -17.25
CA HIS A 287 4.56 -8.56 -17.61
C HIS A 287 4.74 -7.11 -17.18
N PHE A 288 5.24 -6.81 -15.98
CA PHE A 288 5.54 -5.43 -15.55
C PHE A 288 6.58 -4.74 -16.47
N VAL A 289 7.64 -5.43 -16.87
CA VAL A 289 8.62 -4.89 -17.84
C VAL A 289 7.95 -4.57 -19.16
N THR A 290 7.08 -5.45 -19.65
CA THR A 290 6.34 -5.22 -20.91
C THR A 290 5.39 -4.03 -20.77
N VAL A 291 4.68 -3.91 -19.65
CA VAL A 291 3.81 -2.76 -19.36
C VAL A 291 4.62 -1.47 -19.35
N ALA A 292 5.78 -1.44 -18.68
CA ALA A 292 6.65 -0.26 -18.67
C ALA A 292 7.22 0.11 -20.05
N GLN A 293 7.31 -0.85 -20.98
CA GLN A 293 7.69 -0.59 -22.38
C GLN A 293 6.53 -0.02 -23.21
N ILE A 294 5.30 -0.53 -22.99
CA ILE A 294 4.08 -0.05 -23.68
C ILE A 294 3.69 1.34 -23.15
N ASN A 295 3.65 1.49 -21.83
CA ASN A 295 3.34 2.71 -21.13
C ASN A 295 4.47 3.03 -20.12
N PRO A 296 5.44 3.87 -20.52
CA PRO A 296 6.51 4.32 -19.64
C PRO A 296 6.06 5.16 -18.44
N ASN A 297 4.77 5.49 -18.33
CA ASN A 297 4.20 6.30 -17.26
C ASN A 297 3.34 5.50 -16.26
N SER A 298 3.23 4.18 -16.37
CA SER A 298 2.47 3.36 -15.41
C SER A 298 3.20 3.31 -14.05
N PRO A 299 2.67 3.93 -12.98
CA PRO A 299 3.33 3.96 -11.67
C PRO A 299 3.54 2.56 -11.10
N GLU A 300 2.55 1.68 -11.25
CA GLU A 300 2.59 0.29 -10.77
C GLU A 300 3.67 -0.52 -11.48
N ALA A 301 3.81 -0.38 -12.80
CA ALA A 301 4.84 -1.09 -13.54
C ALA A 301 6.23 -0.54 -13.22
N LEU A 302 6.38 0.78 -13.18
CA LEU A 302 7.63 1.44 -12.79
C LEU A 302 8.08 0.99 -11.40
N ASN A 303 7.18 0.95 -10.42
CA ASN A 303 7.46 0.48 -9.07
C ASN A 303 7.96 -0.96 -9.03
N ASN A 304 7.22 -1.90 -9.63
CA ASN A 304 7.59 -3.31 -9.55
C ASN A 304 8.89 -3.61 -10.32
N VAL A 305 9.16 -2.92 -11.42
CA VAL A 305 10.45 -2.99 -12.11
C VAL A 305 11.56 -2.37 -11.26
N ALA A 306 11.30 -1.24 -10.59
CA ALA A 306 12.28 -0.58 -9.73
C ALA A 306 12.73 -1.47 -8.58
N PHE A 307 11.82 -2.16 -7.88
CA PHE A 307 12.17 -3.08 -6.78
C PHE A 307 13.13 -4.19 -7.21
N GLN A 308 13.06 -4.66 -8.46
CA GLN A 308 13.98 -5.65 -9.01
C GLN A 308 15.38 -5.07 -9.31
N LYS A 309 15.46 -3.75 -9.48
CA LYS A 309 16.71 -3.00 -9.68
C LYS A 309 17.34 -2.52 -8.37
N VAL A 310 16.74 -2.79 -7.21
CA VAL A 310 17.29 -2.47 -5.88
C VAL A 310 18.45 -3.43 -5.49
N ASP A 311 19.16 -3.95 -6.49
CA ASP A 311 20.43 -4.67 -6.35
C ASP A 311 21.62 -3.69 -6.37
N GLY A 312 22.78 -4.15 -5.88
CA GLY A 312 23.95 -3.29 -5.66
C GLY A 312 24.53 -2.62 -6.90
N ALA A 313 24.16 -3.07 -8.11
CA ALA A 313 24.67 -2.50 -9.37
C ALA A 313 23.72 -1.48 -10.01
N SER A 314 22.42 -1.48 -9.65
CA SER A 314 21.39 -0.73 -10.36
C SER A 314 20.63 0.29 -9.48
N LEU A 315 21.14 0.64 -8.29
CA LEU A 315 20.46 1.52 -7.33
C LEU A 315 20.04 2.88 -7.93
N ASN A 316 20.89 3.48 -8.76
CA ASN A 316 20.56 4.76 -9.42
C ASN A 316 19.37 4.60 -10.38
N GLN A 317 19.32 3.49 -11.15
CA GLN A 317 18.19 3.22 -12.03
C GLN A 317 16.91 2.96 -11.24
N ALA A 318 16.99 2.23 -10.12
CA ALA A 318 15.86 2.01 -9.23
C ALA A 318 15.30 3.34 -8.68
N GLY A 319 16.19 4.24 -8.22
CA GLY A 319 15.82 5.56 -7.74
C GLY A 319 15.11 6.41 -8.81
N GLU A 320 15.60 6.41 -10.05
CA GLU A 320 14.94 7.12 -11.15
C GLU A 320 13.54 6.56 -11.47
N LEU A 321 13.38 5.23 -11.45
CA LEU A 321 12.08 4.60 -11.68
C LEU A 321 11.07 4.91 -10.56
N PHE A 322 11.51 4.87 -9.29
CA PHE A 322 10.66 5.26 -8.17
C PHE A 322 10.29 6.74 -8.20
N ARG A 323 11.23 7.62 -8.58
CA ARG A 323 10.93 9.06 -8.73
C ARG A 323 9.86 9.27 -9.80
N LYS A 324 9.99 8.63 -10.96
CA LYS A 324 8.96 8.70 -12.02
C LYS A 324 7.61 8.18 -11.56
N ALA A 325 7.57 7.12 -10.75
CA ALA A 325 6.32 6.63 -10.19
C ALA A 325 5.70 7.65 -9.23
N LEU A 326 6.50 8.28 -8.37
CA LEU A 326 6.06 9.32 -7.43
C LEU A 326 5.65 10.63 -8.11
N ASP A 327 6.24 10.98 -9.25
CA ASP A 327 5.84 12.14 -10.04
C ASP A 327 4.41 12.00 -10.61
N LYS A 328 3.93 10.75 -10.75
CA LYS A 328 2.59 10.42 -11.25
C LYS A 328 1.60 10.14 -10.13
N ASP A 329 2.05 9.44 -9.11
CA ASP A 329 1.27 9.10 -7.93
C ASP A 329 2.08 9.45 -6.66
N PRO A 330 1.97 10.70 -6.17
CA PRO A 330 2.68 11.13 -4.97
C PRO A 330 2.27 10.38 -3.70
N ALA A 331 1.07 9.78 -3.69
CA ALA A 331 0.54 9.00 -2.56
C ALA A 331 1.01 7.54 -2.58
N ASN A 332 1.88 7.17 -3.53
CA ASN A 332 2.36 5.80 -3.65
C ASN A 332 3.35 5.42 -2.52
N PHE A 333 2.83 4.93 -1.39
CA PHE A 333 3.67 4.52 -0.25
C PHE A 333 4.68 3.44 -0.61
N ARG A 334 4.36 2.54 -1.56
CA ARG A 334 5.27 1.50 -2.02
C ARG A 334 6.45 2.09 -2.78
N ALA A 335 6.23 3.05 -3.67
CA ALA A 335 7.29 3.80 -4.36
C ALA A 335 8.16 4.59 -3.38
N ARG A 336 7.52 5.26 -2.42
CA ARG A 336 8.18 6.04 -1.37
C ARG A 336 9.05 5.17 -0.47
N LEU A 337 8.56 3.99 -0.11
CA LEU A 337 9.35 2.97 0.61
C LEU A 337 10.53 2.50 -0.24
N GLY A 338 10.33 2.31 -1.54
CA GLY A 338 11.39 2.03 -2.50
C GLY A 338 12.51 3.07 -2.48
N MET A 339 12.16 4.36 -2.51
CA MET A 339 13.13 5.47 -2.34
C MET A 339 13.87 5.40 -1.00
N ALA A 340 13.16 5.14 0.10
CA ALA A 340 13.79 4.96 1.40
C ALA A 340 14.80 3.80 1.40
N ILE A 341 14.50 2.73 0.64
CA ILE A 341 15.41 1.59 0.50
C ILE A 341 16.66 1.98 -0.30
N VAL A 342 16.48 2.66 -1.43
CA VAL A 342 17.56 3.15 -2.29
C VAL A 342 18.48 4.08 -1.51
N TYR A 343 17.94 5.13 -0.86
CA TYR A 343 18.73 6.08 -0.07
C TYR A 343 19.52 5.39 1.05
N SER A 344 18.91 4.46 1.78
CA SER A 344 19.61 3.75 2.86
C SER A 344 20.71 2.80 2.34
N LYS A 345 20.59 2.26 1.12
CA LYS A 345 21.67 1.50 0.46
C LYS A 345 22.79 2.39 -0.05
N GLN A 346 22.48 3.64 -0.42
CA GLN A 346 23.44 4.69 -0.77
C GLN A 346 24.05 5.38 0.46
N GLU A 347 23.72 4.93 1.67
CA GLU A 347 24.13 5.53 2.94
C GLU A 347 23.61 6.96 3.19
N GLU A 348 22.68 7.43 2.34
CA GLU A 348 21.93 8.69 2.50
C GLU A 348 20.81 8.53 3.53
N ASN A 349 21.17 8.16 4.77
CA ASN A 349 20.24 7.73 5.80
C ASN A 349 19.23 8.81 6.20
N GLU A 350 19.60 10.09 6.19
CA GLU A 350 18.67 11.19 6.50
C GLU A 350 17.51 11.25 5.50
N LYS A 351 17.82 11.12 4.19
CA LYS A 351 16.78 11.06 3.15
C LYS A 351 15.92 9.83 3.31
N ALA A 352 16.52 8.69 3.64
CA ALA A 352 15.78 7.44 3.88
C ALA A 352 14.80 7.57 5.06
N VAL A 353 15.23 8.18 6.17
CA VAL A 353 14.39 8.47 7.33
C VAL A 353 13.23 9.38 6.95
N ASN A 354 13.49 10.46 6.21
CA ASN A 354 12.46 11.39 5.77
C ASN A 354 11.38 10.71 4.93
N GLU A 355 11.76 9.84 3.99
CA GLU A 355 10.77 9.11 3.18
C GLU A 355 9.91 8.17 4.02
N CYS A 356 10.50 7.43 4.97
CA CYS A 356 9.73 6.59 5.89
C CYS A 356 8.79 7.43 6.77
N GLN A 357 9.27 8.56 7.31
CA GLN A 357 8.44 9.44 8.14
C GLN A 357 7.29 10.07 7.35
N ASN A 358 7.48 10.39 6.08
CA ASN A 358 6.40 10.91 5.23
C ASN A 358 5.29 9.87 5.05
N ILE A 359 5.64 8.59 4.85
CA ILE A 359 4.64 7.50 4.84
C ILE A 359 3.91 7.45 6.19
N LEU A 360 4.64 7.47 7.30
CA LEU A 360 4.07 7.29 8.64
C LEU A 360 3.28 8.50 9.15
N LYS A 361 3.40 9.67 8.52
CA LYS A 361 2.53 10.83 8.77
C LYS A 361 1.12 10.60 8.24
N GLU A 362 1.00 9.93 7.09
CA GLU A 362 -0.28 9.68 6.42
C GLU A 362 -0.89 8.34 6.83
N ALA A 363 -0.05 7.30 6.98
CA ALA A 363 -0.44 5.97 7.40
C ALA A 363 0.50 5.49 8.52
N ASP A 364 0.14 5.83 9.77
CA ASP A 364 0.96 5.55 10.94
C ASP A 364 1.13 4.05 11.22
N ASP A 365 0.25 3.22 10.67
CA ASP A 365 0.20 1.77 10.75
C ASP A 365 0.80 1.07 9.52
N TYR A 366 1.45 1.80 8.60
CA TYR A 366 2.13 1.17 7.48
C TYR A 366 3.40 0.43 7.92
N ALA A 367 3.23 -0.84 8.31
CA ALA A 367 4.29 -1.68 8.90
C ALA A 367 5.59 -1.76 8.09
N PRO A 368 5.60 -1.82 6.74
CA PRO A 368 6.85 -1.81 5.99
C PRO A 368 7.71 -0.56 6.24
N ALA A 369 7.09 0.61 6.38
CA ALA A 369 7.82 1.85 6.71
C ALA A 369 8.28 1.87 8.16
N GLN A 370 7.48 1.35 9.11
CA GLN A 370 7.89 1.19 10.50
C GLN A 370 9.13 0.29 10.61
N ASN A 371 9.09 -0.87 9.98
CA ASN A 371 10.20 -1.80 9.96
C ASN A 371 11.43 -1.18 9.28
N ARG A 372 11.25 -0.49 8.14
CA ARG A 372 12.36 0.15 7.43
C ARG A 372 13.02 1.24 8.28
N LEU A 373 12.24 2.06 8.96
CA LEU A 373 12.74 3.11 9.84
C LEU A 373 13.48 2.52 11.04
N ALA A 374 12.91 1.47 11.67
CA ALA A 374 13.57 0.75 12.75
C ALA A 374 14.93 0.17 12.32
N TRP A 375 15.01 -0.42 11.12
CA TRP A 375 16.26 -0.92 10.56
C TRP A 375 17.32 0.17 10.39
N ILE A 376 16.93 1.34 9.86
CA ILE A 376 17.86 2.47 9.67
C ILE A 376 18.41 2.94 11.02
N PHE A 377 17.53 3.12 12.01
CA PHE A 377 17.92 3.49 13.37
C PHE A 377 18.84 2.47 14.03
N ALA A 378 18.52 1.17 13.92
CA ALA A 378 19.36 0.10 14.45
C ALA A 378 20.74 0.07 13.79
N LYS A 379 20.79 0.16 12.45
CA LYS A 379 22.06 0.16 11.71
C LYS A 379 22.98 1.31 12.12
N GLN A 380 22.40 2.49 12.38
CA GLN A 380 23.13 3.68 12.84
C GLN A 380 23.41 3.69 14.35
N GLY A 381 22.75 2.85 15.14
CA GLY A 381 22.87 2.87 16.60
C GLY A 381 22.21 4.08 17.25
N ILE A 382 21.27 4.73 16.57
CA ILE A 382 20.56 5.94 17.06
C ILE A 382 19.10 5.61 17.34
N ASN A 383 18.43 6.40 18.19
CA ASN A 383 16.99 6.29 18.46
C ASN A 383 16.51 4.86 18.77
N LEU A 384 17.36 4.04 19.42
CA LEU A 384 17.10 2.63 19.67
C LEU A 384 15.76 2.36 20.40
N PRO A 385 15.32 3.17 21.39
CA PRO A 385 14.01 3.00 22.01
C PRO A 385 12.84 3.15 21.02
N GLU A 386 12.92 4.09 20.08
CA GLU A 386 11.89 4.26 19.06
C GLU A 386 12.00 3.16 17.99
N ALA A 387 13.22 2.74 17.63
CA ALA A 387 13.44 1.61 16.73
C ALA A 387 12.79 0.32 17.26
N LEU A 388 12.91 0.06 18.57
CA LEU A 388 12.28 -1.08 19.22
C LEU A 388 10.76 -1.00 19.09
N LYS A 389 10.17 0.12 19.49
CA LYS A 389 8.73 0.36 19.38
C LYS A 389 8.21 0.23 17.93
N LEU A 390 8.93 0.77 16.95
CA LEU A 390 8.57 0.68 15.54
C LEU A 390 8.64 -0.77 15.02
N SER A 391 9.70 -1.49 15.35
CA SER A 391 9.84 -2.90 14.94
C SER A 391 8.79 -3.80 15.59
N GLU A 392 8.48 -3.60 16.88
CA GLU A 392 7.39 -4.30 17.57
C GLU A 392 6.02 -3.96 16.98
N LYS A 393 5.75 -2.67 16.65
CA LYS A 393 4.52 -2.27 15.97
C LYS A 393 4.39 -2.94 14.61
N SER A 394 5.48 -3.02 13.85
CA SER A 394 5.47 -3.66 12.52
C SER A 394 5.14 -5.16 12.60
N LEU A 395 5.69 -5.86 13.61
CA LEU A 395 5.41 -7.28 13.87
C LEU A 395 4.03 -7.52 14.50
N SER A 396 3.46 -6.52 15.18
CA SER A 396 2.08 -6.61 15.67
C SER A 396 1.04 -6.59 14.54
N ILE A 397 1.41 -6.01 13.39
CA ILE A 397 0.57 -5.95 12.19
C ILE A 397 0.84 -7.18 11.32
N PHE A 398 2.12 -7.47 11.05
CA PHE A 398 2.54 -8.65 10.31
C PHE A 398 3.43 -9.55 11.16
N ASP A 399 2.81 -10.57 11.74
CA ASP A 399 3.53 -11.56 12.55
C ASP A 399 4.31 -12.53 11.66
N ASN A 400 5.40 -13.07 12.20
CA ASN A 400 6.23 -14.11 11.58
C ASN A 400 6.75 -13.76 10.18
N ILE A 401 7.09 -12.49 9.92
CA ILE A 401 7.88 -12.11 8.74
C ILE A 401 9.37 -12.20 9.10
N PRO A 402 10.16 -13.10 8.44
CA PRO A 402 11.58 -13.28 8.74
C PRO A 402 12.40 -11.99 8.69
N GLU A 403 12.15 -11.11 7.72
CA GLU A 403 12.83 -9.83 7.54
C GLU A 403 12.54 -8.84 8.68
N TYR A 404 11.33 -8.90 9.25
CA TYR A 404 10.94 -8.03 10.36
C TYR A 404 11.49 -8.56 11.68
N LEU A 405 11.51 -9.89 11.83
CA LEU A 405 12.20 -10.55 12.95
C LEU A 405 13.71 -10.28 12.92
N ASP A 406 14.34 -10.26 11.74
CA ASP A 406 15.74 -9.85 11.60
C ASP A 406 15.95 -8.41 12.07
N THR A 407 15.09 -7.50 11.64
CA THR A 407 15.14 -6.10 12.06
C THR A 407 14.99 -5.95 13.58
N LEU A 408 13.97 -6.56 14.18
CA LEU A 408 13.79 -6.55 15.64
C LEU A 408 15.00 -7.18 16.37
N SER A 409 15.56 -8.25 15.83
CA SER A 409 16.76 -8.89 16.43
C SER A 409 17.99 -7.98 16.37
N GLU A 410 18.18 -7.23 15.28
CA GLU A 410 19.26 -6.24 15.17
C GLU A 410 19.01 -5.06 16.12
N VAL A 411 17.76 -4.62 16.29
CA VAL A 411 17.40 -3.58 17.29
C VAL A 411 17.75 -4.05 18.69
N HIS A 412 17.33 -5.26 19.09
CA HIS A 412 17.67 -5.84 20.39
C HIS A 412 19.18 -5.93 20.59
N TYR A 413 19.90 -6.39 19.57
CA TYR A 413 21.36 -6.48 19.59
C TYR A 413 22.01 -5.12 19.85
N ARG A 414 21.60 -4.09 19.10
CA ARG A 414 22.14 -2.73 19.24
C ARG A 414 21.78 -2.09 20.57
N ASN A 415 20.67 -2.49 21.16
CA ASN A 415 20.22 -2.05 22.47
C ASN A 415 20.87 -2.81 23.64
N GLY A 416 21.77 -3.77 23.37
CA GLY A 416 22.44 -4.59 24.38
C GLY A 416 21.62 -5.78 24.89
N ASN A 417 20.43 -5.99 24.35
CA ASN A 417 19.51 -7.07 24.72
C ASN A 417 19.87 -8.35 23.95
N TYR A 418 21.05 -8.90 24.22
CA TYR A 418 21.62 -9.98 23.41
C TYR A 418 20.83 -11.29 23.47
N GLU A 419 20.21 -11.61 24.61
CA GLU A 419 19.37 -12.81 24.75
C GLU A 419 18.12 -12.71 23.86
N GLU A 420 17.45 -11.56 23.88
CA GLU A 420 16.29 -11.26 23.05
C GLU A 420 16.65 -11.25 21.56
N ALA A 421 17.83 -10.72 21.19
CA ALA A 421 18.34 -10.78 19.83
C ALA A 421 18.49 -12.23 19.34
N VAL A 422 19.13 -13.08 20.14
CA VAL A 422 19.30 -14.52 19.85
C VAL A 422 17.95 -15.24 19.75
N ASN A 423 17.03 -14.96 20.67
CA ASN A 423 15.72 -15.60 20.66
C ASN A 423 14.87 -15.16 19.46
N THR A 424 14.95 -13.89 19.07
CA THR A 424 14.21 -13.33 17.94
C THR A 424 14.74 -13.86 16.60
N ILE A 425 16.06 -13.87 16.38
CA ILE A 425 16.62 -14.38 15.12
C ILE A 425 16.38 -15.89 14.96
N LYS A 426 16.30 -16.65 16.07
CA LYS A 426 15.91 -18.07 16.04
C LYS A 426 14.49 -18.27 15.49
N LYS A 427 13.56 -17.34 15.75
CA LYS A 427 12.23 -17.38 15.15
C LYS A 427 12.32 -17.19 13.62
N ALA A 428 13.13 -16.25 13.14
CA ALA A 428 13.36 -16.08 11.70
C ALA A 428 13.97 -17.35 11.07
N ILE A 429 14.93 -18.00 11.75
CA ILE A 429 15.52 -19.27 11.31
C ILE A 429 14.48 -20.41 11.30
N ALA A 430 13.55 -20.46 12.25
CA ALA A 430 12.51 -21.48 12.25
C ALA A 430 11.59 -21.38 11.02
N LEU A 431 11.37 -20.15 10.53
CA LEU A 431 10.58 -19.87 9.32
C LEU A 431 11.37 -20.14 8.03
N VAL A 432 12.67 -19.83 8.03
CA VAL A 432 13.56 -20.06 6.87
C VAL A 432 14.84 -20.80 7.30
N PRO A 433 14.77 -22.13 7.56
CA PRO A 433 15.87 -22.89 8.19
C PRO A 433 17.15 -22.97 7.37
N ASN A 434 17.05 -22.76 6.06
CA ASN A 434 18.16 -22.91 5.12
C ASN A 434 18.79 -21.58 4.70
N ASP A 435 18.36 -20.44 5.24
CA ASP A 435 18.97 -19.15 4.90
C ASP A 435 20.32 -18.99 5.64
N PRO A 436 21.45 -18.93 4.91
CA PRO A 436 22.76 -18.73 5.53
C PRO A 436 22.93 -17.33 6.16
N TYR A 437 22.14 -16.33 5.74
CA TYR A 437 22.18 -14.99 6.33
C TYR A 437 21.73 -14.99 7.78
N TYR A 438 20.57 -15.57 8.10
CA TYR A 438 20.08 -15.61 9.48
C TYR A 438 20.98 -16.45 10.41
N LYS A 439 21.60 -17.51 9.88
CA LYS A 439 22.60 -18.29 10.62
C LYS A 439 23.83 -17.46 10.99
N ARG A 440 24.31 -16.60 10.08
CA ARG A 440 25.41 -15.66 10.37
C ARG A 440 25.01 -14.63 11.42
N GLN A 441 23.79 -14.10 11.36
CA GLN A 441 23.29 -13.17 12.37
C GLN A 441 23.20 -13.82 13.75
N LEU A 442 22.67 -15.05 13.83
CA LEU A 442 22.67 -15.82 15.07
C LEU A 442 24.08 -15.99 15.65
N PHE A 443 25.06 -16.35 14.82
CA PHE A 443 26.45 -16.47 15.27
C PHE A 443 27.01 -15.14 15.81
N LYS A 444 26.74 -14.02 15.12
CA LYS A 444 27.12 -12.67 15.56
C LYS A 444 26.57 -12.35 16.96
N PHE A 445 25.28 -12.60 17.17
CA PHE A 445 24.61 -12.32 18.45
C PHE A 445 25.10 -13.23 19.57
N GLN A 446 25.26 -14.53 19.30
CA GLN A 446 25.79 -15.49 20.28
C GLN A 446 27.20 -15.16 20.77
N ARG A 447 28.06 -14.65 19.88
CA ARG A 447 29.41 -14.23 20.26
C ARG A 447 29.38 -13.07 21.25
N SER A 448 28.45 -12.13 21.07
CA SER A 448 28.31 -10.95 21.93
C SER A 448 27.59 -11.24 23.25
N LEU A 449 26.87 -12.36 23.34
CA LEU A 449 26.29 -12.85 24.59
C LEU A 449 27.33 -13.53 25.50
N LYS A 450 28.41 -14.08 24.91
CA LYS A 450 29.44 -14.86 25.63
C LYS A 450 30.66 -14.05 26.06
N GLY A 451 30.85 -12.86 25.48
CA GLY A 451 31.94 -11.94 25.81
C GLY A 451 31.38 -10.75 26.55
#